data_AF-A0A6M0MBW3-F1
#
_entry.id   AF-A0A6M0MBW3-F1
#
_cell.length_a   1.000
_cell.length_b   1.000
_cell.length_c   1.000
_cell.angle_alpha   90.00
_cell.angle_beta   90.00
_cell.angle_gamma   90.00
#
_symmetry.space_group_name_H-M   'P 1'
#
loop_
_entity.id
_entity.type
_entity.pdbx_description
1 polymer ?
#
loop_
_entity_poly.entity_id
_entity_poly.type
_entity_poly.pdbx_seq_one_letter_code
_entity_poly.pdbx_strand_id
1 'polypeptide(L)'
;MTIKDYIEKINQNLKHLTKDELKDVSILTTAQYGVRLKVAEKEYIEKEIANLTPQLQQQTLPVVPECVAVQIERVKNSNGNFATLGLFDRNHESKPDYTKWIHENVFDFMRACTIGYTVEKPQLFYIDLPKVFGLSDSTSDSTFVSKAESGIILEFTKGKDYALALTEQEIKSIDERYWQFAEPVEDGE
;
A
#
# COMPACT_ATOMS: atom_id res chain seq x y z
N MET A 1 -26.86 35.65 38.66
CA MET A 1 -25.74 36.61 38.66
C MET A 1 -25.68 37.23 37.28
N THR A 2 -25.89 38.54 37.19
CA THR A 2 -25.83 39.28 35.93
C THR A 2 -24.38 39.67 35.62
N ILE A 3 -24.09 40.04 34.36
CA ILE A 3 -22.77 40.57 33.97
C ILE A 3 -22.37 41.77 34.85
N LYS A 4 -23.35 42.60 35.22
CA LYS A 4 -23.14 43.74 36.11
C LYS A 4 -22.69 43.30 37.50
N ASP A 5 -23.33 42.29 38.08
CA ASP A 5 -22.95 41.74 39.40
C ASP A 5 -21.51 41.20 39.39
N TYR A 6 -21.07 40.63 38.26
CA TYR A 6 -19.73 40.09 38.11
C TYR A 6 -18.66 41.19 38.00
N ILE A 7 -18.94 42.24 37.22
CA ILE A 7 -18.07 43.42 37.09
C ILE A 7 -17.92 44.12 38.45
N GLU A 8 -19.02 44.32 39.17
CA GLU A 8 -19.03 44.91 40.51
C GLU A 8 -18.11 44.12 41.46
N LYS A 9 -18.20 42.79 41.44
CA LYS A 9 -17.37 41.90 42.26
C LYS A 9 -15.88 41.98 41.89
N ILE A 10 -15.54 42.03 40.61
CA ILE A 10 -14.14 42.22 40.17
C ILE A 10 -13.62 43.57 40.64
N ASN A 11 -14.40 44.64 40.48
CA ASN A 11 -13.99 45.98 40.89
C ASN A 11 -13.73 46.06 42.41
N GLN A 12 -14.57 45.43 43.23
CA GLN A 12 -14.35 45.36 44.68
C GLN A 12 -13.04 44.62 45.01
N ASN A 13 -12.76 43.51 44.33
CA ASN A 13 -11.53 42.74 44.56
C ASN A 13 -10.26 43.52 44.15
N LEU A 14 -10.32 44.30 43.07
CA LEU A 14 -9.17 45.06 42.57
C LEU A 14 -8.91 46.34 43.36
N LYS A 15 -9.92 46.91 44.03
CA LYS A 15 -9.84 48.20 44.73
C LYS A 15 -8.81 48.23 45.87
N HIS A 16 -8.46 47.08 46.43
CA HIS A 16 -7.53 46.94 47.55
C HIS A 16 -6.08 46.68 47.13
N LEU A 17 -5.81 46.53 45.83
CA LEU A 17 -4.47 46.24 45.31
C LEU A 17 -3.66 47.52 45.08
N THR A 18 -2.35 47.41 45.26
CA THR A 18 -1.39 48.45 44.91
C THR A 18 -1.19 48.54 43.38
N LYS A 19 -0.56 49.62 42.93
CA LYS A 19 -0.26 49.84 41.51
C LYS A 19 0.63 48.74 40.91
N ASP A 20 1.61 48.25 41.67
CA ASP A 20 2.53 47.22 41.21
C ASP A 20 1.83 45.85 41.16
N GLU A 21 0.99 45.52 42.14
CA GLU A 21 0.17 44.30 42.11
C GLU A 21 -0.84 44.32 40.94
N LEU A 22 -1.44 45.47 40.64
CA LEU A 22 -2.32 45.63 39.47
C LEU A 22 -1.57 45.42 38.16
N LYS A 23 -0.30 45.85 38.08
CA LYS A 23 0.57 45.61 36.91
C LYS A 23 0.85 44.12 36.76
N ASP A 24 1.17 43.42 37.84
CA ASP A 24 1.41 41.97 37.83
C ASP A 24 0.14 41.20 37.44
N VAL A 25 -1.03 41.58 37.94
CA VAL A 25 -2.33 41.01 37.54
C VAL A 25 -2.57 41.21 36.04
N SER A 26 -2.26 42.38 35.48
CA SER A 26 -2.39 42.65 34.05
C SER A 26 -1.47 41.75 33.21
N ILE A 27 -0.21 41.60 33.62
CA ILE A 27 0.77 40.72 32.96
C ILE A 27 0.28 39.28 33.00
N LEU A 28 -0.12 38.78 34.19
CA LEU A 28 -0.61 37.42 34.37
C LEU A 28 -1.86 37.14 33.54
N THR A 29 -2.82 38.06 33.53
CA THR A 29 -4.06 37.92 32.74
C THR A 29 -3.75 37.86 31.25
N THR A 30 -2.83 38.70 30.77
CA THR A 30 -2.38 38.70 29.36
C THR A 30 -1.69 37.39 29.00
N ALA A 31 -0.79 36.89 29.86
CA ALA A 31 -0.14 35.60 29.66
C ALA A 31 -1.14 34.44 29.67
N GLN A 32 -2.09 34.43 30.61
CA GLN A 32 -3.16 33.43 30.69
C GLN A 32 -4.04 33.44 29.42
N TYR A 33 -4.40 34.61 28.91
CA TYR A 33 -5.13 34.73 27.65
C TYR A 33 -4.34 34.14 26.48
N GLY A 34 -3.04 34.47 26.37
CA GLY A 34 -2.17 33.90 25.35
C GLY A 34 -2.04 32.37 25.42
N VAL A 35 -1.95 31.81 26.63
CA VAL A 35 -1.94 30.35 26.82
C VAL A 35 -3.26 29.72 26.38
N ARG A 36 -4.40 30.28 26.79
CA ARG A 36 -5.72 29.77 26.41
C ARG A 36 -5.94 29.79 24.90
N LEU A 37 -5.49 30.85 24.23
CA LEU A 37 -5.58 30.95 22.78
C LEU A 37 -4.77 29.84 22.10
N LYS A 38 -3.51 29.63 22.52
CA LYS A 38 -2.66 28.56 21.97
C LYS A 38 -3.20 27.15 22.25
N VAL A 39 -3.83 26.94 23.41
CA VAL A 39 -4.49 25.66 23.72
C VAL A 39 -5.68 25.43 22.79
N ALA A 40 -6.52 26.45 22.56
CA ALA A 40 -7.65 26.35 21.64
C ALA A 40 -7.20 26.11 20.18
N GLU A 41 -6.14 26.78 19.73
CA GLU A 41 -5.52 26.54 18.41
C GLU A 41 -5.01 25.10 18.30
N LYS A 42 -4.34 24.60 19.34
CA LYS A 42 -3.86 23.21 19.40
C LYS A 42 -5.02 22.21 19.31
N GLU A 43 -6.07 22.39 20.12
CA GLU A 43 -7.26 21.52 20.12
C GLU A 43 -7.95 21.50 18.75
N TYR A 44 -8.03 22.66 18.08
CA TYR A 44 -8.56 22.76 16.73
C TYR A 44 -7.70 21.97 15.73
N ILE A 45 -6.37 22.14 15.77
CA ILE A 45 -5.44 21.40 14.90
C ILE A 45 -5.52 19.90 15.16
N GLU A 46 -5.56 19.45 16.42
CA GLU A 46 -5.67 18.03 16.78
C GLU A 46 -6.96 17.43 16.24
N LYS A 47 -8.08 18.16 16.31
CA LYS A 47 -9.35 17.75 15.73
C LYS A 47 -9.29 17.62 14.21
N GLU A 48 -8.65 18.58 13.53
CA GLU A 48 -8.49 18.55 12.08
C GLU A 48 -7.61 17.37 11.63
N ILE A 49 -6.50 17.13 12.35
CA ILE A 49 -5.62 15.97 12.10
C ILE A 49 -6.39 14.66 12.31
N ALA A 50 -7.17 14.54 13.39
CA ALA A 50 -7.97 13.34 13.66
C ALA A 50 -9.00 13.06 12.56
N ASN A 51 -9.52 14.10 11.91
CA ASN A 51 -10.46 13.98 10.79
C ASN A 51 -9.75 13.60 9.47
N LEU A 52 -8.58 14.16 9.19
CA LEU A 52 -7.85 13.95 7.93
C LEU A 52 -7.04 12.64 7.90
N THR A 53 -6.52 12.19 9.05
CA THR A 53 -5.72 10.96 9.17
C THR A 53 -6.42 9.73 8.58
N PRO A 54 -7.68 9.40 8.94
CA PRO A 54 -8.37 8.25 8.34
C PRO A 54 -8.61 8.41 6.84
N GLN A 55 -8.84 9.63 6.34
CA GLN A 55 -9.01 9.89 4.91
C GLN A 55 -7.73 9.59 4.11
N LEU A 56 -6.57 9.87 4.70
CA LEU A 56 -5.26 9.51 4.12
C LEU A 56 -5.00 8.00 4.19
N GLN A 57 -5.38 7.34 5.28
CA GLN A 57 -5.21 5.88 5.43
C GLN A 57 -6.14 5.05 4.54
N GLN A 58 -7.32 5.58 4.19
CA GLN A 58 -8.27 4.91 3.29
C GLN A 58 -7.87 4.99 1.81
N GLN A 59 -6.77 5.68 1.47
CA GLN A 59 -6.27 5.68 0.11
C GLN A 59 -5.75 4.29 -0.26
N THR A 60 -6.49 3.60 -1.12
CA THR A 60 -6.10 2.29 -1.66
C THR A 60 -4.74 2.40 -2.32
N LEU A 61 -3.77 1.59 -1.87
CA LEU A 61 -2.45 1.56 -2.51
C LEU A 61 -2.59 1.08 -3.97
N PRO A 62 -1.81 1.64 -4.90
CA PRO A 62 -1.75 1.13 -6.26
C PRO A 62 -1.26 -0.32 -6.25
N VAL A 63 -1.94 -1.18 -7.00
CA VAL A 63 -1.52 -2.55 -7.27
C VAL A 63 -0.60 -2.52 -8.48
N VAL A 64 0.63 -3.01 -8.35
CA VAL A 64 1.62 -3.02 -9.43
C VAL A 64 2.10 -4.44 -9.74
N PRO A 65 2.42 -4.76 -11.00
CA PRO A 65 3.06 -6.02 -11.34
C PRO A 65 4.42 -6.19 -10.66
N GLU A 66 4.85 -7.43 -10.45
CA GLU A 66 6.14 -7.73 -9.80
C GLU A 66 7.34 -7.12 -10.56
N CYS A 67 7.31 -7.14 -11.90
CA CYS A 67 8.36 -6.55 -12.73
C CYS A 67 8.48 -5.02 -12.57
N VAL A 68 7.38 -4.35 -12.21
CA VAL A 68 7.31 -2.92 -11.92
C VAL A 68 7.76 -2.63 -10.49
N ALA A 69 7.41 -3.48 -9.52
CA ALA A 69 7.89 -3.39 -8.14
C ALA A 69 9.43 -3.33 -8.08
N VAL A 70 10.12 -4.15 -8.88
CA VAL A 70 11.59 -4.12 -9.01
C VAL A 70 12.09 -2.74 -9.46
N GLN A 71 11.38 -2.06 -10.36
CA GLN A 71 11.77 -0.72 -10.80
C GLN A 71 11.52 0.34 -9.71
N ILE A 72 10.44 0.20 -8.95
CA ILE A 72 10.15 1.11 -7.82
C ILE A 72 11.28 1.01 -6.78
N GLU A 73 11.75 -0.19 -6.46
CA GLU A 73 12.90 -0.37 -5.56
C GLU A 73 14.20 0.23 -6.15
N ARG A 74 14.41 0.11 -7.47
CA ARG A 74 15.54 0.79 -8.12
C ARG A 74 15.45 2.31 -8.02
N VAL A 75 14.26 2.89 -8.14
CA VAL A 75 14.02 4.33 -7.96
C VAL A 75 14.34 4.75 -6.53
N LYS A 76 13.90 3.99 -5.53
CA LYS A 76 14.22 4.27 -4.11
C LYS A 76 15.74 4.26 -3.90
N ASN A 77 16.43 3.27 -4.45
CA ASN A 77 17.89 3.15 -4.34
C ASN A 77 18.65 4.21 -5.15
N SER A 78 18.01 4.90 -6.11
CA SER A 78 18.59 6.00 -6.89
C SER A 78 18.25 7.39 -6.32
N ASN A 79 17.79 7.47 -5.07
CA ASN A 79 17.27 8.70 -4.44
C ASN A 79 16.14 9.37 -5.27
N GLY A 80 15.28 8.57 -5.91
CA GLY A 80 14.17 9.08 -6.70
C GLY A 80 14.56 9.55 -8.11
N ASN A 81 15.74 9.18 -8.61
CA ASN A 81 16.14 9.57 -9.96
C ASN A 81 15.58 8.63 -11.03
N PHE A 82 14.49 9.07 -11.68
CA PHE A 82 13.82 8.34 -12.75
C PHE A 82 14.55 8.44 -14.10
N ALA A 83 15.24 9.56 -14.36
CA ALA A 83 15.87 9.84 -15.65
C ALA A 83 17.11 8.95 -15.89
N THR A 84 17.94 8.76 -14.85
CA THR A 84 19.10 7.85 -14.93
C THR A 84 18.72 6.39 -15.12
N LEU A 85 17.49 6.02 -14.75
CA LEU A 85 16.96 4.66 -14.91
C LEU A 85 16.31 4.44 -16.28
N GLY A 86 16.18 5.48 -17.11
CA GLY A 86 15.62 5.36 -18.47
C GLY A 86 14.18 4.82 -18.50
N LEU A 87 13.42 5.03 -17.41
CA LEU A 87 12.09 4.43 -17.19
C LEU A 87 11.00 5.00 -18.11
N PHE A 88 11.24 6.18 -18.69
CA PHE A 88 10.30 6.87 -19.60
C PHE A 88 10.84 6.99 -21.03
N ASP A 89 11.90 6.26 -21.36
CA ASP A 89 12.49 6.33 -22.70
C ASP A 89 11.55 5.68 -23.73
N ARG A 90 11.24 6.40 -24.80
CA ARG A 90 10.17 6.05 -25.77
C ARG A 90 10.44 4.82 -26.65
N ASN A 91 11.69 4.34 -26.71
CA ASN A 91 12.05 3.11 -27.40
C ASN A 91 11.66 1.87 -26.57
N HIS A 92 10.37 1.56 -26.57
CA HIS A 92 9.79 0.40 -25.86
C HIS A 92 9.87 -0.91 -26.68
N GLU A 93 10.10 -0.84 -27.99
CA GLU A 93 10.11 -1.99 -28.91
C GLU A 93 11.21 -3.02 -28.60
N SER A 94 12.17 -2.69 -27.73
CA SER A 94 13.21 -3.59 -27.24
C SER A 94 13.23 -3.76 -25.70
N LYS A 95 12.22 -3.26 -24.99
CA LYS A 95 12.25 -3.15 -23.52
C LYS A 95 11.31 -4.14 -22.81
N PRO A 96 11.62 -4.50 -21.55
CA PRO A 96 10.85 -5.48 -20.80
C PRO A 96 9.43 -5.00 -20.46
N ASP A 97 8.54 -5.93 -20.16
CA ASP A 97 7.09 -5.74 -19.94
C ASP A 97 6.72 -4.59 -18.98
N TYR A 98 7.60 -4.23 -18.04
CA TYR A 98 7.35 -3.10 -17.12
C TYR A 98 7.28 -1.74 -17.82
N THR A 99 7.96 -1.55 -18.95
CA THR A 99 8.04 -0.22 -19.60
C THR A 99 6.69 0.19 -20.16
N LYS A 100 6.01 -0.76 -20.82
CA LYS A 100 4.64 -0.56 -21.32
C LYS A 100 3.69 -0.24 -20.16
N TRP A 101 3.75 -1.01 -19.08
CA TRP A 101 2.90 -0.78 -17.91
C TRP A 101 3.12 0.61 -17.30
N ILE A 102 4.37 1.05 -17.12
CA ILE A 102 4.68 2.38 -16.58
C ILE A 102 4.12 3.49 -17.47
N HIS A 103 4.24 3.35 -18.80
CA HIS A 103 3.70 4.34 -19.73
C HIS A 103 2.16 4.41 -19.72
N GLU A 104 1.48 3.28 -19.56
CA GLU A 104 0.03 3.21 -19.47
C GLU A 104 -0.49 3.64 -18.08
N ASN A 105 0.32 3.47 -17.03
CA ASN A 105 -0.05 3.69 -15.62
C ASN A 105 0.89 4.66 -14.90
N VAL A 106 1.30 5.76 -15.57
CA VAL A 106 2.28 6.73 -15.04
C VAL A 106 1.86 7.26 -13.67
N PHE A 107 0.57 7.57 -13.48
CA PHE A 107 0.06 8.10 -12.22
C PHE A 107 0.18 7.07 -11.08
N ASP A 108 -0.23 5.83 -11.32
CA ASP A 108 -0.12 4.77 -10.32
C ASP A 108 1.33 4.41 -10.03
N PHE A 109 2.21 4.44 -11.03
CA PHE A 109 3.65 4.26 -10.83
C PHE A 109 4.26 5.36 -9.93
N MET A 110 3.94 6.63 -10.19
CA MET A 110 4.42 7.76 -9.38
C MET A 110 3.86 7.70 -7.95
N ARG A 111 2.58 7.31 -7.83
CA ARG A 111 1.92 7.10 -6.55
C ARG A 111 2.57 5.94 -5.78
N ALA A 112 2.87 4.84 -6.45
CA ALA A 112 3.56 3.68 -5.90
C ALA A 112 4.95 4.04 -5.34
N CYS A 113 5.69 4.90 -6.05
CA CYS A 113 6.98 5.41 -5.60
C CYS A 113 6.89 6.32 -4.35
N THR A 114 5.75 6.98 -4.15
CA THR A 114 5.59 8.04 -3.14
C THR A 114 4.90 7.55 -1.86
N ILE A 115 3.76 6.87 -2.01
CA ILE A 115 2.92 6.43 -0.88
C ILE A 115 2.97 4.92 -0.63
N GLY A 116 3.73 4.18 -1.43
CA GLY A 116 3.82 2.71 -1.37
C GLY A 116 2.87 2.02 -2.35
N TYR A 117 2.96 0.69 -2.41
CA TYR A 117 2.23 -0.15 -3.37
C TYR A 117 1.96 -1.55 -2.80
N THR A 118 1.02 -2.25 -3.40
CA THR A 118 0.87 -3.71 -3.27
C THR A 118 1.30 -4.37 -4.56
N VAL A 119 1.89 -5.56 -4.47
CA VAL A 119 2.23 -6.34 -5.66
C VAL A 119 1.01 -7.15 -6.08
N GLU A 120 0.70 -7.15 -7.37
CA GLU A 120 -0.30 -8.03 -7.95
C GLU A 120 0.09 -9.48 -7.64
N LYS A 121 -0.78 -10.20 -6.91
CA LYS A 121 -0.61 -11.64 -6.73
C LYS A 121 -1.21 -12.32 -7.96
N PRO A 122 -0.39 -12.97 -8.81
CA PRO A 122 -0.93 -13.65 -9.98
C PRO A 122 -1.84 -14.79 -9.54
N GLN A 123 -2.98 -14.94 -10.22
CA GLN A 123 -3.83 -16.11 -10.07
C GLN A 123 -3.01 -17.35 -10.38
N LEU A 124 -3.01 -18.31 -9.45
CA LEU A 124 -2.32 -19.58 -9.62
C LEU A 124 -3.30 -20.62 -10.17
N PHE A 125 -2.75 -21.59 -10.90
CA PHE A 125 -3.50 -22.68 -11.52
C PHE A 125 -2.82 -24.03 -11.30
N TYR A 126 -3.61 -25.09 -11.14
CA TYR A 126 -3.16 -26.46 -11.31
C TYR A 126 -3.32 -26.87 -12.78
N ILE A 127 -2.37 -27.64 -13.33
CA ILE A 127 -2.55 -28.25 -14.65
C ILE A 127 -3.04 -29.69 -14.44
N ASP A 128 -4.31 -29.96 -14.77
CA ASP A 128 -4.89 -31.31 -14.74
C ASP A 128 -4.85 -31.92 -16.15
N LEU A 129 -3.85 -32.75 -16.40
CA LEU A 129 -3.73 -33.44 -17.67
C LEU A 129 -4.60 -34.70 -17.71
N PRO A 130 -5.31 -34.94 -18.83
CA PRO A 130 -6.04 -36.18 -19.03
C PRO A 130 -5.08 -37.37 -19.00
N LYS A 131 -5.60 -38.53 -18.62
CA LYS A 131 -4.84 -39.77 -18.44
C LYS A 131 -3.83 -40.03 -19.58
N VAL A 132 -2.54 -39.91 -19.26
CA VAL A 132 -1.45 -40.19 -20.19
C VAL A 132 -1.01 -41.65 -20.03
N PHE A 133 -1.25 -42.47 -21.05
CA PHE A 133 -0.81 -43.87 -21.09
C PHE A 133 0.71 -43.97 -20.92
N GLY A 134 1.17 -44.73 -19.91
CA GLY A 134 2.59 -44.96 -19.61
C GLY A 134 3.17 -44.13 -18.45
N LEU A 135 2.44 -43.14 -17.92
CA LEU A 135 2.79 -42.42 -16.69
C LEU A 135 1.87 -42.82 -15.51
N SER A 136 0.71 -43.42 -15.79
CA SER A 136 -0.30 -43.79 -14.79
C SER A 136 -0.47 -45.32 -14.67
N ASP A 137 0.31 -45.96 -13.79
CA ASP A 137 0.05 -47.36 -13.36
C ASP A 137 -0.96 -47.44 -12.19
N SER A 138 -1.83 -46.44 -12.01
CA SER A 138 -2.65 -46.32 -10.80
C SER A 138 -4.05 -45.75 -11.06
N THR A 139 -4.96 -46.06 -10.15
CA THR A 139 -6.42 -45.85 -10.15
C THR A 139 -6.90 -44.39 -10.13
N SER A 140 -6.03 -43.40 -10.37
CA SER A 140 -6.43 -41.99 -10.52
C SER A 140 -6.69 -41.67 -12.00
N ASP A 141 -7.70 -40.87 -12.26
CA ASP A 141 -8.12 -40.52 -13.62
C ASP A 141 -7.30 -39.37 -14.25
N SER A 142 -6.47 -38.69 -13.46
CA SER A 142 -5.69 -37.52 -13.85
C SER A 142 -4.21 -37.57 -13.42
N THR A 143 -3.38 -36.78 -14.12
CA THR A 143 -1.95 -36.53 -13.83
C THR A 143 -1.72 -35.03 -13.71
N PHE A 144 -1.04 -34.59 -12.64
CA PHE A 144 -0.81 -33.16 -12.41
C PHE A 144 0.63 -32.76 -12.72
N VAL A 145 0.82 -31.53 -13.21
CA VAL A 145 2.14 -30.92 -13.43
C VAL A 145 2.56 -30.11 -12.20
N SER A 146 3.82 -30.25 -11.80
CA SER A 146 4.45 -29.58 -10.67
C SER A 146 5.87 -29.08 -11.00
N LYS A 147 6.39 -28.22 -10.14
CA LYS A 147 7.75 -27.66 -10.23
C LYS A 147 8.68 -28.43 -9.31
N ALA A 148 9.73 -29.02 -9.87
CA ALA A 148 10.76 -29.68 -9.07
C ALA A 148 11.53 -28.63 -8.24
N GLU A 149 12.17 -29.07 -7.14
CA GLU A 149 13.04 -28.22 -6.31
C GLU A 149 14.16 -27.52 -7.11
N SER A 150 14.56 -28.10 -8.25
CA SER A 150 15.53 -27.55 -9.18
C SER A 150 15.02 -26.36 -10.01
N GLY A 151 13.73 -26.01 -9.88
CA GLY A 151 13.07 -24.96 -10.66
C GLY A 151 12.58 -25.41 -12.04
N ILE A 152 12.79 -26.67 -12.42
CA ILE A 152 12.28 -27.24 -13.67
C ILE A 152 10.79 -27.57 -13.49
N ILE A 153 9.95 -27.03 -14.38
CA ILE A 153 8.50 -27.24 -14.32
C ILE A 153 8.10 -28.40 -15.24
N LEU A 154 8.35 -29.64 -14.81
CA LEU A 154 8.00 -30.87 -15.55
C LEU A 154 7.77 -32.09 -14.63
N GLU A 155 7.61 -31.91 -13.32
CA GLU A 155 7.40 -33.05 -12.41
C GLU A 155 5.93 -33.49 -12.46
N PHE A 156 5.68 -34.76 -12.81
CA PHE A 156 4.33 -35.31 -12.85
C PHE A 156 4.02 -36.05 -11.55
N THR A 157 2.93 -35.68 -10.90
CA THR A 157 2.56 -36.25 -9.59
C THR A 157 1.17 -36.90 -9.58
N LYS A 158 1.00 -37.83 -8.64
CA LYS A 158 -0.24 -38.58 -8.39
C LYS A 158 -1.05 -37.88 -7.30
N GLY A 159 -1.68 -36.76 -7.66
CA GLY A 159 -2.65 -36.08 -6.82
C GLY A 159 -2.42 -34.57 -6.70
N LYS A 160 -3.53 -33.84 -6.57
CA LYS A 160 -3.56 -32.37 -6.46
C LYS A 160 -2.75 -31.87 -5.26
N ASP A 161 -2.71 -32.62 -4.16
CA ASP A 161 -2.00 -32.28 -2.92
C ASP A 161 -0.47 -32.10 -3.08
N TYR A 162 0.10 -32.71 -4.11
CA TYR A 162 1.54 -32.62 -4.42
C TYR A 162 1.83 -31.75 -5.63
N ALA A 163 0.77 -31.29 -6.32
CA ALA A 163 0.90 -30.41 -7.46
C ALA A 163 1.19 -29.00 -6.94
N LEU A 164 2.23 -28.35 -7.47
CA LEU A 164 2.47 -26.94 -7.19
C LEU A 164 1.67 -26.10 -8.18
N ALA A 165 0.99 -25.08 -7.64
CA ALA A 165 0.24 -24.15 -8.45
C ALA A 165 1.18 -23.22 -9.22
N LEU A 166 0.85 -22.95 -10.49
CA LEU A 166 1.68 -22.22 -11.45
C LEU A 166 0.96 -20.95 -11.91
N THR A 167 1.74 -19.93 -12.25
CA THR A 167 1.21 -18.74 -12.93
C THR A 167 0.88 -19.04 -14.40
N GLU A 168 -0.01 -18.24 -15.02
CA GLU A 168 -0.28 -18.35 -16.46
C GLU A 168 1.01 -18.27 -17.30
N GLN A 169 1.93 -17.37 -16.93
CA GLN A 169 3.19 -17.19 -17.63
C GLN A 169 4.10 -18.41 -17.52
N GLU A 170 4.18 -19.02 -16.34
CA GLU A 170 4.91 -20.28 -16.15
C GLU A 170 4.31 -21.39 -17.01
N ILE A 171 2.98 -21.55 -17.04
CA ILE A 171 2.30 -22.55 -17.86
C ILE A 171 2.62 -22.35 -19.35
N LYS A 172 2.47 -21.11 -19.86
CA LYS A 172 2.74 -20.77 -21.25
C LYS A 172 4.23 -20.90 -21.62
N SER A 173 5.13 -20.72 -20.66
CA SER A 173 6.57 -20.90 -20.88
C SER A 173 6.97 -22.38 -21.07
N ILE A 174 6.18 -23.30 -20.51
CA ILE A 174 6.34 -24.74 -20.75
C ILE A 174 5.79 -25.06 -22.13
N ASP A 175 4.49 -24.83 -22.31
CA ASP A 175 3.75 -24.99 -23.57
C ASP A 175 2.37 -24.35 -23.45
N GLU A 176 2.02 -23.45 -24.36
CA GLU A 176 0.73 -22.75 -24.38
C GLU A 176 -0.48 -23.72 -24.44
N ARG A 177 -0.30 -24.93 -25.00
CA ARG A 177 -1.35 -25.95 -25.05
C ARG A 177 -1.76 -26.46 -23.67
N TYR A 178 -0.92 -26.30 -22.64
CA TYR A 178 -1.29 -26.68 -21.29
C TYR A 178 -2.31 -25.74 -20.63
N TRP A 179 -2.48 -24.54 -21.17
CA TRP A 179 -3.46 -23.57 -20.67
C TRP A 179 -4.90 -24.10 -20.71
N GLN A 180 -5.25 -24.95 -21.68
CA GLN A 180 -6.59 -25.55 -21.76
C GLN A 180 -6.92 -26.52 -20.60
N PHE A 181 -5.91 -26.90 -19.83
CA PHE A 181 -5.99 -27.83 -18.69
C PHE A 181 -5.78 -27.10 -17.36
N ALA A 182 -5.69 -25.77 -17.36
CA ALA A 182 -5.45 -24.97 -16.17
C ALA A 182 -6.74 -24.80 -15.34
N GLU A 183 -6.73 -25.30 -14.12
CA GLU A 183 -7.77 -25.08 -13.11
C GLU A 183 -7.34 -24.01 -12.12
N PRO A 184 -8.11 -22.94 -11.89
CA PRO A 184 -7.74 -21.91 -10.93
C PRO A 184 -7.67 -22.52 -9.52
N VAL A 185 -6.66 -22.11 -8.76
CA VAL A 185 -6.61 -22.37 -7.32
C VAL A 185 -7.57 -21.40 -6.66
N GLU A 186 -8.58 -21.93 -5.98
CA GLU A 186 -9.42 -21.12 -5.11
C GLU A 186 -8.53 -20.58 -3.99
N ASP A 187 -8.48 -19.26 -3.83
CA ASP A 187 -7.86 -18.61 -2.68
C ASP A 187 -8.58 -19.10 -1.42
N GLY A 188 -8.01 -20.14 -0.79
CA GLY A 188 -8.45 -20.60 0.52
C GLY A 188 -8.22 -19.50 1.55
N GLU A 189 -9.26 -19.20 2.33
CA GLU A 189 -9.32 -18.21 3.42
C GLU A 189 -8.07 -18.13 4.31
#